data_AF-A0A6G1E161-F1
#
_entry.id   AF-A0A6G1E161-F1
#
_cell.length_a   1.000
_cell.length_b   1.000
_cell.length_c   1.000
_cell.angle_alpha   90.00
_cell.angle_beta   90.00
_cell.angle_gamma   90.00
#
_symmetry.space_group_name_H-M   'P 1'
#
loop_
_entity.id
_entity.type
_entity.pdbx_description
1 polymer ?
#
loop_
_entity_poly.entity_id
_entity_poly.type
_entity_poly.pdbx_seq_one_letter_code
_entity_poly.pdbx_strand_id
1 'polypeptide(L)'
;MASIGSVLLLFLIHLPTIATSRAHIDGNNTVWCHPDQAAALLQLKQSFYSANSPINLPSWQDGTDCCTWEGVGCDASSRLVTVLDLSGRGLYSDGFDPALFSLTSLQRLDLSMNSLGTTKDAEFDRLNLLTHLNLSNSGLEGQIPMGINKLPGQ
;
A
#
# COMPACT_ATOMS: atom_id res chain seq x y z
N MET A 1 -45.68 40.78 -16.95
CA MET A 1 -45.91 39.44 -16.34
C MET A 1 -44.79 38.52 -16.80
N ALA A 2 -44.34 37.62 -15.91
CA ALA A 2 -43.16 36.72 -15.97
C ALA A 2 -41.82 37.47 -15.79
N SER A 3 -41.21 37.60 -14.61
CA SER A 3 -40.84 36.62 -13.56
C SER A 3 -39.93 35.50 -14.11
N ILE A 4 -38.61 35.74 -14.04
CA ILE A 4 -37.59 34.72 -14.30
C ILE A 4 -37.29 34.08 -12.94
N GLY A 5 -37.76 32.85 -12.78
CA GLY A 5 -37.63 32.09 -11.55
C GLY A 5 -36.18 31.74 -11.24
N SER A 6 -35.78 31.99 -9.99
CA SER A 6 -34.53 31.52 -9.41
C SER A 6 -34.52 29.98 -9.38
N VAL A 7 -33.59 29.36 -10.10
CA VAL A 7 -33.29 27.93 -9.96
C VAL A 7 -32.36 27.78 -8.75
N LEU A 8 -32.93 27.47 -7.60
CA LEU A 8 -32.18 27.02 -6.43
C LEU A 8 -31.63 25.61 -6.70
N LEU A 9 -30.36 25.53 -7.11
CA LEU A 9 -29.59 24.29 -7.12
C LEU A 9 -29.36 23.83 -5.68
N LEU A 10 -30.15 22.85 -5.23
CA LEU A 10 -29.93 22.14 -3.97
C LEU A 10 -28.67 21.27 -4.13
N PHE A 11 -27.52 21.76 -3.64
CA PHE A 11 -26.37 20.92 -3.40
C PHE A 11 -26.71 19.96 -2.24
N LEU A 12 -27.07 18.72 -2.57
CA LEU A 12 -27.12 17.65 -1.58
C LEU A 12 -25.68 17.40 -1.12
N ILE A 13 -25.34 17.94 0.04
CA ILE A 13 -24.18 17.54 0.83
C ILE A 13 -24.29 16.04 1.11
N HIS A 14 -23.57 15.22 0.33
CA HIS A 14 -23.26 13.87 0.76
C HIS A 14 -22.28 13.98 1.93
N LEU A 15 -22.84 14.07 3.14
CA LEU A 15 -22.12 13.74 4.36
C LEU A 15 -21.50 12.34 4.12
N PRO A 16 -20.19 12.14 4.34
CA PRO A 16 -19.67 10.79 4.34
C PRO A 16 -20.46 10.03 5.39
N THR A 17 -21.20 9.00 4.96
CA THR A 17 -21.77 8.04 5.88
C THR A 17 -20.59 7.54 6.71
N ILE A 18 -20.59 7.83 8.01
CA ILE A 18 -19.69 7.17 8.93
C ILE A 18 -20.10 5.70 8.86
N ALA A 19 -19.38 4.93 8.04
CA ALA A 19 -19.43 3.50 8.13
C ALA A 19 -18.92 3.18 9.53
N THR A 20 -19.84 2.92 10.45
CA THR A 20 -19.50 2.26 11.69
C THR A 20 -19.08 0.85 11.28
N SER A 21 -17.78 0.68 11.04
CA SER A 21 -17.21 -0.66 10.94
C SER A 21 -17.57 -1.35 12.24
N ARG A 22 -18.44 -2.35 12.15
CA ARG A 22 -18.59 -3.32 13.23
C ARG A 22 -17.20 -3.91 13.42
N ALA A 23 -16.55 -3.60 14.53
CA ALA A 23 -15.50 -4.46 15.03
C ALA A 23 -16.17 -5.82 15.25
N HIS A 24 -15.96 -6.73 14.30
CA HIS A 24 -16.33 -8.12 14.49
C HIS A 24 -15.35 -8.67 15.51
N ILE A 25 -15.76 -8.69 16.78
CA ILE A 25 -15.08 -9.50 17.78
C ILE A 25 -15.49 -10.93 17.48
N ASP A 26 -14.76 -11.56 16.57
CA ASP A 26 -14.73 -13.01 16.51
C ASP A 26 -14.10 -13.50 17.81
N GLY A 27 -14.91 -14.13 18.65
CA GLY A 27 -14.49 -14.84 19.87
C GLY A 27 -13.70 -16.12 19.57
N ASN A 28 -12.97 -16.16 18.46
CA ASN A 28 -12.01 -17.19 18.13
C ASN A 28 -10.63 -16.56 18.16
N ASN A 29 -9.68 -17.16 18.86
CA ASN A 29 -8.27 -16.74 18.96
C ASN A 29 -7.51 -16.92 17.63
N THR A 30 -8.17 -16.67 16.51
CA THR A 30 -7.53 -16.46 15.22
C THR A 30 -6.71 -15.19 15.35
N VAL A 31 -5.41 -15.31 15.08
CA VAL A 31 -4.48 -14.18 15.14
C VAL A 31 -4.43 -13.58 13.73
N TRP A 32 -4.84 -12.32 13.60
CA TRP A 32 -4.98 -11.62 12.30
C TRP A 32 -3.91 -10.54 12.16
N CYS A 33 -3.51 -10.25 10.92
CA CYS A 33 -2.80 -9.03 10.54
C CYS A 33 -3.49 -7.77 11.09
N HIS A 34 -2.69 -6.75 11.39
CA HIS A 34 -3.24 -5.48 11.85
C HIS A 34 -4.11 -4.83 10.74
N PRO A 35 -5.34 -4.40 11.04
CA PRO A 35 -6.24 -3.84 10.02
C PRO A 35 -5.64 -2.70 9.22
N ASP A 36 -4.90 -1.81 9.87
CA ASP A 36 -4.23 -0.68 9.21
C ASP A 36 -3.17 -1.12 8.20
N GLN A 37 -2.46 -2.23 8.47
CA GLN A 37 -1.46 -2.76 7.53
C GLN A 37 -2.12 -3.48 6.36
N ALA A 38 -3.21 -4.22 6.61
CA ALA A 38 -4.02 -4.79 5.54
C ALA A 38 -4.60 -3.70 4.62
N ALA A 39 -5.12 -2.62 5.19
CA ALA A 39 -5.63 -1.47 4.45
C ALA A 39 -4.54 -0.79 3.61
N ALA A 40 -3.35 -0.57 4.19
CA ALA A 40 -2.21 -0.01 3.47
C ALA A 40 -1.78 -0.89 2.28
N LEU A 41 -1.73 -2.21 2.47
CA LEU A 41 -1.42 -3.15 1.39
C LEU A 41 -2.51 -3.13 0.30
N LEU A 42 -3.79 -3.08 0.67
CA LEU A 42 -4.88 -2.98 -0.32
C LEU A 42 -4.84 -1.65 -1.09
N GLN A 43 -4.50 -0.54 -0.44
CA GLN A 43 -4.26 0.74 -1.11
C GLN A 43 -3.07 0.64 -2.05
N LEU A 44 -1.95 0.04 -1.61
CA LEU A 44 -0.77 -0.18 -2.45
C LEU A 44 -1.11 -1.04 -3.68
N LYS A 45 -1.97 -2.06 -3.54
CA LYS A 45 -2.45 -2.85 -4.69
C LYS A 45 -3.20 -1.99 -5.73
N GLN A 46 -3.93 -0.96 -5.30
CA GLN A 46 -4.67 -0.07 -6.18
C GLN A 46 -3.78 0.93 -6.94
N SER A 47 -2.56 1.19 -6.45
CA SER A 47 -1.62 2.09 -7.14
C SER A 47 -0.87 1.40 -8.29
N PHE A 48 -0.89 0.07 -8.33
CA PHE A 48 -0.30 -0.68 -9.42
C PHE A 48 -1.27 -0.88 -10.58
N TYR A 49 -0.74 -0.85 -11.79
CA TYR A 49 -1.42 -1.29 -13.00
C TYR A 49 -0.55 -2.27 -13.80
N SER A 50 -1.14 -2.97 -14.77
CA SER A 50 -0.42 -3.83 -15.71
C SER A 50 -0.90 -3.54 -17.12
N ALA A 51 0.01 -3.58 -18.08
CA ALA A 51 -0.19 -3.03 -19.42
C ALA A 51 -1.47 -3.53 -20.13
N ASN A 52 -1.90 -4.77 -19.87
CA ASN A 52 -3.01 -5.39 -20.58
C ASN A 52 -3.90 -6.29 -19.68
N SER A 53 -3.75 -6.24 -18.36
CA SER A 53 -4.46 -7.15 -17.44
C SER A 53 -4.62 -6.54 -16.05
N PRO A 54 -5.62 -6.99 -15.27
CA PRO A 54 -5.70 -6.61 -13.86
C PRO A 54 -4.48 -7.12 -13.10
N ILE A 55 -4.11 -6.43 -12.02
CA ILE A 55 -3.03 -6.85 -11.13
C ILE A 55 -3.32 -8.26 -10.58
N ASN A 56 -2.37 -9.18 -10.82
CA ASN A 56 -2.47 -10.55 -10.36
C ASN A 56 -1.90 -10.71 -8.95
N LEU A 57 -2.71 -10.33 -7.97
CA LEU A 57 -2.47 -10.57 -6.54
C LEU A 57 -3.71 -11.22 -5.91
N PRO A 58 -4.03 -12.48 -6.27
CA PRO A 58 -5.29 -13.14 -5.88
C PRO A 58 -5.45 -13.35 -4.38
N SER A 59 -4.37 -13.51 -3.61
CA SER A 59 -4.49 -13.68 -2.16
C SER A 59 -4.81 -12.37 -1.43
N TRP A 60 -4.55 -11.22 -2.05
CA TRP A 60 -4.75 -9.89 -1.45
C TRP A 60 -6.24 -9.53 -1.47
N GLN A 61 -6.95 -10.00 -0.46
CA GLN A 61 -8.40 -9.89 -0.33
C GLN A 61 -8.79 -9.22 0.98
N ASP A 62 -9.66 -8.22 0.90
CA ASP A 62 -10.23 -7.58 2.08
C ASP A 62 -10.92 -8.60 3.00
N GLY A 63 -10.79 -8.39 4.31
CA GLY A 63 -11.34 -9.30 5.32
C GLY A 63 -10.61 -10.65 5.45
N THR A 64 -9.38 -10.78 4.96
CA THR A 64 -8.52 -11.97 5.17
C THR A 64 -7.21 -11.59 5.89
N ASP A 65 -6.54 -12.58 6.50
CA ASP A 65 -5.28 -12.34 7.22
C ASP A 65 -4.15 -11.98 6.23
N CYS A 66 -3.74 -10.71 6.21
CA CYS A 66 -2.71 -10.22 5.29
C CYS A 66 -1.36 -10.94 5.42
N CYS A 67 -1.08 -11.54 6.59
CA CYS A 67 0.14 -12.32 6.80
C CYS A 67 0.17 -13.64 6.01
N THR A 68 -0.94 -14.01 5.36
CA THR A 68 -1.05 -15.17 4.47
C THR A 68 -1.01 -14.76 2.99
N TRP A 69 -0.94 -13.46 2.69
CA TRP A 69 -0.90 -12.98 1.32
C TRP A 69 0.46 -13.25 0.69
N GLU A 70 0.45 -13.56 -0.60
CA GLU A 70 1.68 -13.75 -1.36
C GLU A 70 2.57 -12.50 -1.27
N GLY A 71 3.87 -12.74 -1.04
CA GLY A 71 4.83 -11.66 -0.88
C GLY A 71 4.80 -10.94 0.47
N VAL A 72 3.80 -11.19 1.33
CA VAL A 72 3.70 -10.56 2.65
C VAL A 72 4.27 -11.50 3.71
N GLY A 73 5.23 -11.02 4.48
CA GLY A 73 5.72 -11.69 5.67
C GLY A 73 5.48 -10.85 6.91
N CYS A 74 5.05 -11.51 8.00
CA CYS A 74 4.81 -10.87 9.28
C CYS A 74 5.75 -11.41 10.36
N ASP A 75 6.06 -10.58 11.34
CA ASP A 75 6.69 -11.04 12.57
C ASP A 75 5.73 -11.91 13.39
N ALA A 76 6.22 -13.05 13.89
CA ALA A 76 5.39 -14.04 14.57
C ALA A 76 4.83 -13.54 15.92
N SER A 77 5.54 -12.63 16.59
CA SER A 77 5.16 -12.13 17.91
C SER A 77 4.28 -10.87 17.82
N SER A 78 4.71 -9.87 17.06
CA SER A 78 4.04 -8.58 16.94
C SER A 78 2.95 -8.56 15.88
N ARG A 79 2.92 -9.54 14.97
CA ARG A 79 1.99 -9.64 13.83
C ARG A 79 2.08 -8.49 12.85
N LEU A 80 3.15 -7.70 12.93
CA LEU A 80 3.41 -6.59 12.04
C LEU A 80 4.01 -7.10 10.73
N VAL A 81 3.60 -6.52 9.61
CA VAL A 81 4.23 -6.74 8.30
C VAL A 81 5.69 -6.28 8.34
N THR A 82 6.60 -7.23 8.15
CA THR A 82 8.07 -7.02 8.15
C THR A 82 8.72 -7.34 6.82
N VAL A 83 8.03 -8.07 5.94
CA VAL A 83 8.51 -8.39 4.59
C VAL A 83 7.44 -8.04 3.58
N LEU A 84 7.84 -7.34 2.52
CA LEU A 84 7.07 -7.19 1.30
C LEU A 84 7.95 -7.52 0.10
N ASP A 85 7.62 -8.62 -0.58
CA ASP A 85 8.29 -9.10 -1.79
C ASP A 85 7.28 -9.19 -2.94
N LEU A 86 7.34 -8.21 -3.82
CA LEU A 86 6.57 -8.15 -5.07
C LEU A 86 7.49 -8.20 -6.28
N SER A 87 8.66 -8.84 -6.15
CA SER A 87 9.63 -8.95 -7.22
C SER A 87 9.06 -9.70 -8.44
N GLY A 88 9.40 -9.24 -9.64
CA GLY A 88 9.09 -9.95 -10.89
C GLY A 88 7.59 -10.10 -11.20
N ARG A 89 6.75 -9.23 -10.64
CA ARG A 89 5.28 -9.29 -10.80
C ARG A 89 4.77 -8.56 -12.04
N GLY A 90 5.65 -7.88 -12.78
CA GLY A 90 5.28 -7.10 -13.96
C GLY A 90 4.36 -5.93 -13.60
N LEU A 91 4.57 -5.35 -12.42
CA LEU A 91 3.80 -4.22 -11.91
C LEU A 91 4.30 -2.93 -12.53
N TYR A 92 3.36 -2.06 -12.90
CA TYR A 92 3.62 -0.70 -13.32
C TYR A 92 3.07 0.28 -12.29
N SER A 93 3.78 1.38 -12.08
CA SER A 93 3.27 2.52 -11.31
C SER A 93 3.92 3.80 -11.79
N ASP A 94 3.29 4.94 -11.51
CA ASP A 94 3.88 6.26 -11.83
C ASP A 94 4.87 6.74 -10.75
N GLY A 95 4.95 6.02 -9.63
CA GLY A 95 5.83 6.30 -8.50
C GLY A 95 5.51 5.39 -7.31
N PHE A 96 5.97 5.78 -6.12
CA PHE A 96 5.68 5.08 -4.87
C PHE A 96 4.41 5.65 -4.22
N ASP A 97 3.45 4.79 -3.90
CA ASP A 97 2.28 5.19 -3.13
C ASP A 97 2.64 5.41 -1.65
N PRO A 98 2.17 6.49 -0.99
CA PRO A 98 2.42 6.75 0.42
C PRO A 98 2.03 5.59 1.36
N ALA A 99 1.09 4.72 0.96
CA ALA A 99 0.72 3.53 1.70
C ALA A 99 1.91 2.60 1.97
N LEU A 100 2.88 2.51 1.03
CA LEU A 100 4.10 1.73 1.24
C LEU A 100 4.88 2.21 2.47
N PHE A 101 5.00 3.53 2.64
CA PHE A 101 5.76 4.15 3.72
C PHE A 101 5.00 4.19 5.06
N SER A 102 3.73 3.77 5.07
CA SER A 102 2.98 3.52 6.31
C SER A 102 3.34 2.19 6.97
N LEU A 103 3.94 1.25 6.23
CA LEU A 103 4.41 -0.05 6.71
C LEU A 103 5.76 0.10 7.42
N THR A 104 5.82 0.91 8.47
CA THR A 104 7.06 1.32 9.16
C THR A 104 7.82 0.18 9.85
N SER A 105 7.19 -0.99 9.97
CA SER A 105 7.80 -2.22 10.49
C SER A 105 8.55 -3.04 9.45
N LEU A 106 8.54 -2.62 8.17
CA LEU A 106 9.25 -3.30 7.10
C LEU A 106 10.74 -3.39 7.39
N GLN A 107 11.26 -4.62 7.30
CA GLN A 107 12.67 -4.97 7.40
C GLN A 107 13.23 -5.36 6.03
N ARG A 108 12.39 -5.96 5.16
CA ARG A 108 12.74 -6.30 3.78
C ARG A 108 11.68 -5.79 2.82
N LEU A 109 12.13 -5.06 1.80
CA LEU A 109 11.33 -4.61 0.68
C LEU A 109 12.01 -5.01 -0.62
N ASP A 110 11.34 -5.86 -1.41
CA ASP A 110 11.78 -6.23 -2.76
C ASP A 110 10.69 -5.86 -3.77
N LEU A 111 10.99 -4.88 -4.63
CA LEU A 111 10.16 -4.48 -5.76
C LEU A 111 10.93 -4.61 -7.09
N SER A 112 11.98 -5.43 -7.10
CA SER A 112 12.83 -5.64 -8.26
C SER A 112 12.07 -6.24 -9.44
N MET A 113 12.60 -6.06 -10.65
CA MET A 113 12.00 -6.61 -11.88
C MET A 113 10.54 -6.17 -12.10
N ASN A 114 10.24 -4.92 -11.78
CA ASN A 114 8.97 -4.24 -12.08
C ASN A 114 9.22 -3.00 -12.95
N SER A 115 8.21 -2.19 -13.22
CA SER A 115 8.34 -0.92 -13.94
C SER A 115 7.74 0.20 -13.10
N LEU A 116 8.53 0.64 -12.12
CA LEU A 116 8.20 1.71 -11.20
C LEU A 116 8.60 3.05 -11.84
N GLY A 117 7.74 4.06 -11.72
CA GLY A 117 7.97 5.39 -12.27
C GLY A 117 8.97 6.21 -11.46
N THR A 118 8.53 7.37 -10.97
CA THR A 118 9.45 8.34 -10.37
C THR A 118 9.67 8.11 -8.88
N THR A 119 10.83 8.54 -8.39
CA THR A 119 11.16 8.57 -6.96
C THR A 119 10.68 9.81 -6.21
N LYS A 120 9.92 10.71 -6.84
CA LYS A 120 9.61 12.06 -6.31
C LYS A 120 8.92 12.06 -4.95
N ASP A 121 8.00 11.12 -4.73
CA ASP A 121 7.18 11.03 -3.51
C ASP A 121 7.66 9.91 -2.57
N ALA A 122 8.91 9.46 -2.73
CA ALA A 122 9.46 8.38 -1.93
C ALA A 122 9.89 8.85 -0.53
N GLU A 123 9.35 8.23 0.51
CA GLU A 123 9.61 8.55 1.93
C GLU A 123 10.37 7.40 2.63
N PHE A 124 11.48 6.94 2.03
CA PHE A 124 12.27 5.82 2.58
C PHE A 124 12.82 6.09 3.99
N ASP A 125 12.93 7.35 4.39
CA ASP A 125 13.29 7.76 5.74
C ASP A 125 12.25 7.38 6.81
N ARG A 126 11.01 7.04 6.43
CA ARG A 126 9.98 6.52 7.33
C ARG A 126 10.17 5.03 7.65
N LEU A 127 10.84 4.29 6.77
CA LEU A 127 11.09 2.85 6.91
C LEU A 127 12.34 2.59 7.76
N ASN A 128 12.30 3.03 9.03
CA ASN A 128 13.46 3.04 9.93
C ASN A 128 14.01 1.65 10.29
N LEU A 129 13.21 0.59 10.13
CA LEU A 129 13.63 -0.80 10.38
C LEU A 129 14.12 -1.52 9.11
N LEU A 130 14.11 -0.84 7.96
CA LEU A 130 14.47 -1.46 6.70
C LEU A 130 15.97 -1.79 6.71
N THR A 131 16.26 -3.06 6.45
CA THR A 131 17.64 -3.59 6.38
C THR A 131 17.97 -4.14 5.01
N HIS A 132 16.94 -4.49 4.22
CA HIS A 132 17.09 -5.02 2.88
C HIS A 132 16.15 -4.26 1.94
N LEU A 133 16.72 -3.59 0.95
CA LEU A 133 15.99 -2.90 -0.11
C LEU A 133 16.50 -3.38 -1.47
N ASN A 134 15.63 -3.95 -2.28
CA ASN A 134 15.94 -4.32 -3.65
C ASN A 134 14.96 -3.65 -4.62
N LEU A 135 15.50 -2.75 -5.45
CA LEU A 135 14.80 -2.03 -6.50
C LEU A 135 15.48 -2.24 -7.87
N SER A 136 16.26 -3.32 -7.99
CA SER A 136 17.01 -3.61 -9.21
C SER A 136 16.07 -3.91 -10.37
N ASN A 137 16.44 -3.47 -11.57
CA ASN A 137 15.66 -3.67 -12.79
C ASN A 137 14.20 -3.17 -12.67
N SER A 138 13.96 -2.12 -11.88
CA SER A 138 12.62 -1.57 -11.65
C SER A 138 12.28 -0.37 -12.53
N GLY A 139 13.16 0.06 -13.45
CA GLY A 139 12.89 1.21 -14.34
C GLY A 139 12.82 2.57 -13.64
N LEU A 140 13.25 2.66 -12.37
CA LEU A 140 13.13 3.87 -11.55
C LEU A 140 13.80 5.08 -12.18
N GLU A 141 13.05 6.18 -12.26
CA GLU A 141 13.53 7.46 -12.75
C GLU A 141 13.66 8.48 -11.61
N GLY A 142 14.62 9.39 -11.75
CA GLY A 142 14.81 10.52 -10.83
C GLY A 142 16.03 10.40 -9.92
N GLN A 143 16.00 11.16 -8.83
CA GLN A 143 17.10 11.19 -7.85
C GLN A 143 16.97 10.03 -6.86
N ILE A 144 18.10 9.65 -6.25
CA ILE A 144 18.10 8.68 -5.15
C ILE A 144 17.35 9.32 -3.96
N PRO A 145 16.24 8.72 -3.48
CA PRO A 145 15.51 9.22 -2.32
C PRO A 145 16.36 9.40 -1.07
N MET A 146 16.01 10.39 -0.27
CA MET A 146 16.54 10.50 1.10
C MET A 146 16.15 9.27 1.93
N GLY A 147 17.02 8.86 2.84
CA GLY A 147 16.78 7.72 3.73
C GLY A 147 17.36 6.39 3.23
N ILE A 148 17.58 6.21 1.92
CA ILE A 148 18.25 5.00 1.40
C ILE A 148 19.68 4.86 1.96
N ASN A 149 20.35 5.98 2.20
CA ASN A 149 21.69 6.02 2.80
C ASN A 149 21.72 5.58 4.28
N LYS A 150 20.57 5.43 4.95
CA LYS A 150 20.50 4.94 6.34
C LYS A 150 20.45 3.42 6.43
N LEU A 151 20.26 2.73 5.32
CA LEU A 151 20.25 1.28 5.30
C LEU A 151 21.64 0.75 5.72
N PRO A 152 21.70 -0.24 6.62
CA PRO A 152 22.97 -0.86 6.96
C PRO A 152 23.64 -1.40 5.68
N GLY A 153 24.96 -1.23 5.59
CA GLY A 153 25.72 -1.64 4.41
C GLY A 153 25.43 -3.09 4.02
N GLN A 154 25.07 -3.29 2.75
CA GLN A 154 24.77 -4.59 2.12
C GLN A 154 25.98 -5.53 2.16
#